data_AF-A0AAP3ANQ6-F1
#
_entry.id   AF-A0AAP3ANQ6-F1
#
_cell.length_a   1.000
_cell.length_b   1.000
_cell.length_c   1.000
_cell.angle_alpha   90.00
_cell.angle_beta   90.00
_cell.angle_gamma   90.00
#
_symmetry.space_group_name_H-M   'P 1'
#
loop_
_entity.id
_entity.type
_entity.pdbx_description
1 polymer ?
#
loop_
_entity_poly.entity_id
_entity_poly.type
_entity_poly.pdbx_seq_one_letter_code
_entity_poly.pdbx_strand_id
1 'polypeptide(L)'
;MKISIHILLFVSLLINIPLQAQSKTLYEPVLTGDAAMKMAQKAFNEANKSGHRISVTVVDQSGQTLAVLRHHNAGVHTLRA
;
A
#
# COMPACT_ATOMS: atom_id res chain seq x y z
N MET A 1 -29.21 -47.57 -28.40
CA MET A 1 -29.70 -46.16 -28.25
C MET A 1 -29.76 -45.67 -26.82
N LYS A 2 -30.31 -46.42 -25.85
CA LYS A 2 -30.48 -45.96 -24.46
C LYS A 2 -29.17 -45.55 -23.76
N ILE A 3 -28.10 -46.34 -23.91
CA ILE A 3 -26.77 -46.06 -23.32
C ILE A 3 -26.15 -44.76 -23.88
N SER A 4 -26.32 -44.50 -25.19
CA SER A 4 -25.76 -43.31 -25.85
C SER A 4 -26.48 -42.03 -25.43
N ILE A 5 -27.78 -42.13 -25.15
CA ILE A 5 -28.59 -41.02 -24.61
C ILE A 5 -28.16 -40.67 -23.17
N HIS A 6 -27.83 -41.68 -22.35
CA HIS A 6 -27.37 -41.43 -20.98
C HIS A 6 -25.98 -40.79 -20.95
N ILE A 7 -25.08 -41.21 -21.86
CA ILE A 7 -23.76 -40.58 -22.02
C ILE A 7 -23.90 -39.12 -22.47
N LEU A 8 -24.78 -38.84 -23.42
CA LEU A 8 -25.03 -37.47 -23.89
C LEU A 8 -25.63 -36.58 -22.78
N LEU A 9 -26.53 -37.14 -21.95
CA LEU A 9 -27.11 -36.43 -20.80
C LEU A 9 -26.05 -36.13 -19.73
N PHE A 10 -25.13 -37.06 -19.50
CA PHE A 10 -24.06 -36.91 -18.50
C PHE A 10 -23.03 -35.86 -18.94
N VAL A 11 -22.67 -35.80 -20.22
CA VAL A 11 -21.76 -34.79 -20.77
C VAL A 11 -22.37 -33.38 -20.71
N SER A 12 -23.68 -33.25 -20.98
CA SER A 12 -24.44 -31.98 -20.85
C SER A 12 -24.39 -31.41 -19.41
N LEU A 13 -24.31 -32.27 -18.40
CA LEU A 13 -24.27 -31.83 -17.00
C LEU A 13 -22.91 -31.23 -16.61
N LEU A 14 -21.83 -31.57 -17.31
CA LEU A 14 -20.47 -31.14 -16.98
C LEU A 14 -20.09 -29.77 -17.58
N ILE A 15 -20.83 -29.26 -18.57
CA ILE A 15 -20.52 -28.00 -19.29
C ILE A 15 -21.09 -26.74 -18.63
N ASN A 16 -21.89 -26.87 -17.56
CA ASN A 16 -22.64 -25.77 -16.96
C ASN A 16 -22.00 -25.17 -15.70
N ILE A 17 -20.70 -25.39 -15.44
CA ILE A 17 -20.03 -24.79 -14.27
C ILE A 17 -19.46 -23.42 -14.68
N PRO A 18 -20.09 -22.28 -14.31
CA PRO A 18 -19.45 -20.99 -14.48
C PRO A 18 -18.24 -20.91 -13.55
N LEU A 19 -17.04 -20.86 -14.12
CA LEU A 19 -15.81 -20.59 -13.39
C LEU A 19 -15.77 -19.10 -13.00
N GLN A 20 -16.43 -18.75 -11.90
CA GLN A 20 -16.41 -17.39 -11.36
C GLN A 20 -15.09 -17.17 -10.63
N ALA A 21 -14.10 -16.59 -11.33
CA ALA A 21 -12.87 -16.12 -10.69
C ALA A 21 -13.20 -14.96 -9.76
N GLN A 22 -13.19 -15.21 -8.44
CA GLN A 22 -13.46 -14.18 -7.45
C GLN A 22 -12.26 -13.24 -7.36
N SER A 23 -12.34 -12.09 -8.03
CA SER A 23 -11.37 -11.00 -7.87
C SER A 23 -11.52 -10.43 -6.46
N LYS A 24 -10.64 -10.85 -5.54
CA LYS A 24 -10.55 -10.23 -4.22
C LYS A 24 -10.02 -8.82 -4.41
N THR A 25 -10.89 -7.81 -4.31
CA THR A 25 -10.47 -6.42 -4.23
C THR A 25 -9.68 -6.26 -2.94
N LEU A 26 -8.36 -6.19 -3.04
CA LEU A 26 -7.49 -5.92 -1.90
C LEU A 26 -7.62 -4.44 -1.58
N TYR A 27 -8.14 -4.14 -0.39
CA TYR A 27 -8.03 -2.79 0.16
C TYR A 27 -6.59 -2.61 0.64
N GLU A 28 -5.86 -1.68 0.03
CA GLU A 28 -4.53 -1.27 0.47
C GLU A 28 -4.64 0.08 1.16
N PRO A 29 -4.19 0.19 2.43
CA PRO A 29 -4.21 1.46 3.14
C PRO A 29 -3.22 2.43 2.50
N VAL A 30 -3.71 3.63 2.14
CA VAL A 30 -2.88 4.69 1.56
C VAL A 30 -2.43 5.66 2.64
N LEU A 31 -1.14 5.98 2.67
CA LEU A 31 -0.60 7.01 3.55
C LEU A 31 -1.06 8.40 3.07
N THR A 32 -1.94 9.04 3.83
CA THR A 32 -2.44 10.39 3.50
C THR A 32 -1.40 11.47 3.83
N GLY A 33 -1.47 12.62 3.14
CA GLY A 33 -0.60 13.77 3.43
C GLY A 33 -0.72 14.26 4.87
N ASP A 34 -1.93 14.29 5.43
CA ASP A 34 -2.15 14.68 6.83
C ASP A 34 -1.48 13.72 7.82
N ALA A 35 -1.55 12.40 7.56
CA ALA A 35 -0.88 11.40 8.37
C ALA A 35 0.64 11.54 8.26
N ALA A 36 1.16 11.72 7.04
CA ALA A 36 2.58 11.93 6.79
C ALA A 36 3.12 13.18 7.51
N MET A 37 2.39 14.29 7.47
CA MET A 37 2.76 15.51 8.19
C MET A 37 2.76 15.30 9.71
N LYS A 38 1.76 14.61 10.27
CA LYS A 38 1.73 14.27 11.71
C LYS A 38 2.91 13.40 12.12
N MET A 39 3.28 12.41 11.30
CA MET A 39 4.45 11.57 11.51
C MET A 39 5.74 12.42 11.52
N ALA A 40 5.92 13.24 10.49
CA ALA A 40 7.08 14.12 10.37
C ALA A 40 7.21 15.05 11.58
N GLN A 41 6.11 15.70 11.97
CA GLN A 41 6.09 16.63 13.09
C GLN A 41 6.41 15.94 14.43
N LYS A 42 5.87 14.73 14.67
CA LYS A 42 6.12 14.00 15.91
C LYS A 42 7.59 13.59 16.03
N ALA A 43 8.17 13.05 14.97
CA ALA A 43 9.58 12.68 14.92
C ALA A 43 10.49 13.91 15.08
N PHE A 44 10.17 15.00 14.37
CA PHE A 44 10.91 16.25 14.44
C PHE A 44 10.87 16.87 15.85
N ASN A 45 9.69 16.90 16.47
CA ASN A 45 9.53 17.44 17.82
C ASN A 45 10.29 16.63 18.87
N GLU A 46 10.28 15.30 18.75
CA GLU A 46 11.04 14.44 19.66
C GLU A 46 12.54 14.67 19.49
N ALA A 47 13.04 14.68 18.25
CA ALA A 47 14.45 14.96 17.98
C ALA A 47 14.89 16.32 18.54
N ASN A 48 14.05 17.36 18.41
CA ASN A 48 14.32 18.68 18.97
C ASN A 48 14.41 18.65 20.50
N LYS A 49 13.48 17.95 21.17
CA LYS A 49 13.51 17.77 22.63
C LYS A 49 14.76 17.06 23.10
N SER A 50 15.26 16.09 22.32
CA SER A 50 16.50 15.37 22.58
C SER A 50 17.76 16.13 22.15
N GLY A 51 17.64 17.35 21.60
CA GLY A 51 18.77 18.16 21.16
C GLY A 51 19.41 17.73 19.84
N HIS A 52 18.75 16.86 19.07
CA HIS A 52 19.22 16.39 17.77
C HIS A 52 18.79 17.34 16.63
N ARG A 53 19.68 17.52 15.65
CA ARG A 53 19.47 18.40 14.48
C ARG A 53 19.31 17.54 13.24
N ILE A 54 18.07 17.15 12.96
CA ILE A 54 17.77 16.18 11.90
C ILE A 54 16.97 16.80 10.74
N SER A 55 16.81 16.02 9.68
CA SER A 55 15.71 16.16 8.72
C SER A 55 14.85 14.91 8.77
N VAL A 56 13.55 15.07 8.57
CA VAL A 56 12.57 13.99 8.49
C VAL A 56 11.90 14.08 7.13
N THR A 57 11.99 13.02 6.35
CA THR A 57 11.33 12.88 5.05
C THR A 57 10.38 11.69 5.11
N VAL A 58 9.12 11.90 4.78
CA VAL A 58 8.11 10.84 4.66
C VAL A 58 7.75 10.68 3.19
N VAL A 59 7.88 9.46 2.67
CA VAL A 59 7.58 9.11 1.29
C VAL A 59 6.41 8.12 1.24
N ASP A 60 5.67 8.13 0.14
CA ASP A 60 4.66 7.10 -0.15
C ASP A 60 5.31 5.81 -0.70
N GLN A 61 4.47 4.81 -0.99
CA GLN A 61 4.90 3.53 -1.54
C GLN A 61 5.60 3.61 -2.90
N SER A 62 5.41 4.69 -3.65
CA SER A 62 6.07 4.94 -4.94
C SER A 62 7.37 5.74 -4.80
N GLY A 63 7.72 6.12 -3.56
CA GLY A 63 8.87 6.97 -3.27
C GLY A 63 8.60 8.47 -3.43
N GLN A 64 7.34 8.88 -3.64
CA GLN A 64 7.00 10.30 -3.73
C GLN A 64 7.00 10.92 -2.34
N THR A 65 7.64 12.08 -2.22
CA THR A 65 7.72 12.80 -0.96
C THR A 65 6.37 13.41 -0.59
N LEU A 66 5.85 13.05 0.58
CA LEU A 66 4.61 13.59 1.14
C LEU A 66 4.87 14.71 2.16
N ALA A 67 5.96 14.64 2.92
CA ALA A 67 6.32 15.64 3.90
C ALA A 67 7.84 15.71 4.13
N VAL A 68 8.36 16.93 4.33
CA VAL A 68 9.76 17.17 4.70
C VAL A 68 9.82 18.23 5.81
N LEU A 69 10.50 17.92 6.90
CA LEU A 69 10.87 18.89 7.94
C LEU A 69 12.37 18.85 8.14
N ARG A 70 13.01 20.02 8.23
CA ARG A 70 14.44 20.13 8.45
C ARG A 70 14.75 21.15 9.52
N HIS A 71 15.58 20.76 10.48
CA HIS A 71 16.08 21.67 11.48
C HIS A 71 17.05 22.65 10.80
N HIS A 72 16.98 23.94 11.14
CA HIS A 72 17.80 24.98 10.49
C HIS A 72 19.31 24.70 10.63
N ASN A 73 19.74 24.14 11.77
CA ASN A 73 21.12 23.71 12.02
C ASN A 73 21.46 22.28 11.53
N ALA A 74 20.56 21.59 10.81
CA ALA A 74 20.88 20.30 10.19
C ALA A 74 21.58 20.52 8.85
N GLY A 75 22.66 19.76 8.62
CA GLY A 75 23.39 19.78 7.36
C GLY A 75 22.53 19.33 6.18
N VAL A 76 22.79 19.85 4.98
CA VAL A 76 21.99 19.50 3.79
C VAL A 76 22.06 18.02 3.41
N HIS A 77 23.11 17.32 3.84
CA HIS A 77 23.26 15.87 3.63
C HIS A 77 22.20 15.05 4.37
N THR A 78 21.46 15.62 5.32
CA THR A 78 20.38 14.89 6.01
C THR A 78 19.06 14.87 5.22
N LEU A 79 18.93 15.64 4.13
CA LEU A 79 17.70 15.70 3.32
C LEU A 79 17.52 14.50 2.38
N ARG A 80 18.60 13.81 2.03
CA ARG A 80 18.62 12.72 1.07
C ARG A 80 19.39 11.57 1.73
N ALA A 81 18.67 10.50 2.07
CA ALA A 81 19.28 9.21 2.39
C ALA A 81 19.62 8.48 1.09
#